data_AF-A0A8H7NS73-F1
#
_entry.id   AF-A0A8H7NS73-F1
#
_cell.length_a   1.000
_cell.length_b   1.000
_cell.length_c   1.000
_cell.angle_alpha   90.00
_cell.angle_beta   90.00
_cell.angle_gamma   90.00
#
_symmetry.space_group_name_H-M   'P 1'
#
loop_
_entity.id
_entity.type
_entity.pdbx_description
1 polymer ?
#
loop_
_entity_poly.entity_id
_entity_poly.type
_entity_poly.pdbx_seq_one_letter_code
_entity_poly.pdbx_strand_id
1 'polypeptide(L)'
;MTLQKIYDWRSGFAKSAADHVARLFQLDVLEELKRRRLENTAEGHATYVAQQITGNYLFLYGDVKVSWNKPFQSQLVLATLAYHMNATAGVISYIEATPRGALAMSTVAVERAIGMYTTGAYITPRDRFAEQIWSRILNLYKISVETLMPETWDVIVDSANGLAALDRNLPNLNEAAGPVDGRALITDCSSSI
;
A
#
# COMPACT_ATOMS: atom_id res chain seq x y z
N MET A 1 -19.51 -3.38 -14.96
CA MET A 1 -18.60 -2.49 -14.21
C MET A 1 -18.09 -1.44 -15.19
N THR A 2 -18.29 -0.15 -14.95
CA THR A 2 -17.86 0.92 -15.89
C THR A 2 -16.36 1.20 -15.72
N LEU A 3 -15.71 1.71 -16.77
CA LEU A 3 -14.27 2.06 -16.75
C LEU A 3 -13.93 3.02 -15.60
N GLN A 4 -14.82 3.97 -15.31
CA GLN A 4 -14.70 4.90 -14.18
C GLN A 4 -14.55 4.18 -12.83
N LYS A 5 -15.39 3.16 -12.57
CA LYS A 5 -15.33 2.40 -11.30
C LYS A 5 -14.01 1.65 -11.13
N ILE A 6 -13.41 1.19 -12.23
CA ILE A 6 -12.08 0.55 -12.20
C ILE A 6 -11.01 1.58 -11.82
N TYR A 7 -11.07 2.79 -12.38
CA TYR A 7 -10.15 3.86 -12.04
C TYR A 7 -10.30 4.32 -10.60
N ASP A 8 -11.53 4.53 -10.13
CA ASP A 8 -11.81 4.90 -8.74
C ASP A 8 -11.27 3.82 -7.78
N TRP A 9 -11.53 2.55 -8.09
CA TRP A 9 -11.02 1.42 -7.31
C TRP A 9 -9.48 1.39 -7.25
N ARG A 10 -8.80 1.53 -8.40
CA ARG A 10 -7.32 1.60 -8.48
C ARG A 10 -6.77 2.81 -7.73
N SER A 11 -7.43 3.97 -7.83
CA SER A 11 -7.03 5.20 -7.14
C SER A 11 -7.06 5.04 -5.63
N GLY A 12 -8.02 4.28 -5.10
CA GLY A 12 -8.16 4.07 -3.67
C GLY A 12 -6.99 3.29 -3.05
N PHE A 13 -6.36 2.35 -3.78
CA PHE A 13 -5.11 1.72 -3.31
C PHE A 13 -3.99 2.74 -3.19
N ALA A 14 -3.80 3.58 -4.21
CA ALA A 14 -2.74 4.58 -4.20
C ALA A 14 -2.92 5.57 -3.05
N LYS A 15 -4.16 6.04 -2.82
CA LYS A 15 -4.50 6.91 -1.70
C LYS A 15 -4.26 6.21 -0.35
N SER A 16 -4.80 5.00 -0.17
CA SER A 16 -4.65 4.23 1.07
C SER A 16 -3.17 3.98 1.40
N ALA A 17 -2.37 3.56 0.42
CA ALA A 17 -0.94 3.36 0.62
C ALA A 17 -0.22 4.66 0.99
N ALA A 18 -0.51 5.77 0.31
CA ALA A 18 0.06 7.08 0.62
C ALA A 18 -0.28 7.52 2.05
N ASP A 19 -1.53 7.34 2.49
CA ASP A 19 -1.96 7.69 3.84
C ASP A 19 -1.24 6.84 4.91
N HIS A 20 -1.12 5.53 4.71
CA HIS A 20 -0.42 4.65 5.67
C HIS A 20 1.09 4.91 5.72
N VAL A 21 1.72 5.19 4.58
CA VAL A 21 3.15 5.53 4.53
C VAL A 21 3.41 6.93 5.11
N ALA A 22 2.55 7.91 4.83
CA ALA A 22 2.65 9.22 5.46
C ALA A 22 2.53 9.12 6.98
N ARG A 23 1.56 8.34 7.49
CA ARG A 23 1.43 8.07 8.92
C ARG A 23 2.69 7.42 9.50
N LEU A 24 3.33 6.49 8.80
CA LEU A 24 4.59 5.87 9.22
C LEU A 24 5.70 6.91 9.43
N PHE A 25 5.88 7.83 8.47
CA PHE A 25 6.90 8.89 8.54
C PHE A 25 6.50 10.10 9.38
N GLN A 26 5.25 10.18 9.84
CA GLN A 26 4.76 11.17 10.81
C GLN A 26 4.68 10.60 12.23
N LEU A 27 5.12 9.36 12.45
CA LEU A 27 5.17 8.76 13.79
C LEU A 27 6.14 9.55 14.66
N ASP A 28 5.62 10.11 15.75
CA ASP A 28 6.45 10.78 16.76
C ASP A 28 6.52 9.99 18.08
N VAL A 29 5.97 8.76 18.08
CA VAL A 29 5.98 7.88 19.24
C VAL A 29 7.32 7.17 19.33
N LEU A 30 8.20 7.64 20.21
CA LEU A 30 9.57 7.15 20.37
C LEU A 30 9.69 5.62 20.50
N GLU A 31 8.81 4.98 21.26
CA GLU A 31 8.85 3.52 21.43
C GLU A 31 8.44 2.77 20.15
N GLU A 32 7.52 3.34 19.38
CA GLU A 32 7.09 2.77 18.08
C GLU A 32 8.16 3.00 17.01
N LEU A 33 8.82 4.15 17.02
CA LEU A 33 9.99 4.47 16.21
C LEU A 33 11.15 3.51 16.51
N LYS A 34 11.49 3.30 17.79
CA LYS A 34 12.49 2.31 18.22
C LYS A 34 12.12 0.89 17.79
N ARG A 35 10.86 0.49 17.97
CA ARG A 35 10.35 -0.83 17.56
C ARG A 35 10.54 -1.04 16.06
N ARG A 36 10.23 -0.04 15.25
CA ARG A 36 10.40 -0.06 13.79
C ARG A 36 11.81 0.27 13.32
N ARG A 37 12.70 0.66 14.25
CA ARG A 37 14.04 1.22 13.99
C ARG A 37 14.02 2.31 12.93
N LEU A 38 12.98 3.13 12.99
CA LEU A 38 12.85 4.33 12.20
C LEU A 38 13.36 5.48 13.06
N GLU A 39 14.30 6.25 12.53
CA GLU A 39 14.63 7.54 13.10
C GLU A 39 13.69 8.57 12.47
N ASN A 40 13.02 9.37 13.29
CA ASN A 40 12.10 10.43 12.85
C ASN A 40 12.88 11.66 12.36
N THR A 41 13.77 11.42 11.39
CA THR A 41 14.63 12.39 10.75
C THR A 41 14.61 12.11 9.25
N ALA A 42 14.90 13.13 8.43
CA ALA A 42 14.99 12.92 6.98
C ALA A 42 16.04 11.85 6.62
N GLU A 43 17.19 11.84 7.29
CA GLU A 43 18.23 10.84 7.07
C GLU A 43 17.78 9.42 7.46
N GLY A 44 17.05 9.29 8.58
CA GLY A 44 16.42 8.05 9.02
C GLY A 44 15.43 7.51 8.01
N HIS A 45 14.56 8.38 7.49
CA HIS A 45 13.59 8.04 6.47
C HIS A 45 14.26 7.61 5.17
N ALA A 46 15.28 8.34 4.70
CA ALA A 46 16.04 7.99 3.50
C ALA A 46 16.73 6.63 3.65
N THR A 47 17.32 6.36 4.82
CA THR A 47 17.94 5.07 5.15
C THR A 47 16.93 3.93 5.13
N TYR A 48 15.76 4.13 5.74
CA TYR A 48 14.67 3.16 5.69
C TYR A 48 14.25 2.88 4.24
N VAL A 49 13.98 3.92 3.44
CA VAL A 49 13.56 3.77 2.04
C VAL A 49 14.61 3.03 1.21
N ALA A 50 15.89 3.35 1.39
CA ALA A 50 16.98 2.64 0.73
C ALA A 50 16.99 1.14 1.10
N GLN A 51 16.74 0.78 2.36
CA GLN A 51 16.67 -0.63 2.75
C GLN A 51 15.47 -1.35 2.10
N GLN A 52 14.35 -0.67 1.90
CA GLN A 52 13.14 -1.27 1.30
C GLN A 52 13.23 -1.42 -0.23
N ILE A 53 13.88 -0.48 -0.93
CA ILE A 53 13.87 -0.42 -2.40
C ILE A 53 15.14 -1.02 -3.02
N THR A 54 16.29 -0.92 -2.37
CA THR A 54 17.61 -1.26 -2.99
C THR A 54 18.01 -2.73 -2.82
N GLY A 55 17.23 -3.53 -2.08
CA GLY A 55 17.50 -4.96 -1.94
C GLY A 55 17.10 -5.76 -3.18
N ASN A 56 17.69 -6.95 -3.36
CA ASN A 56 17.22 -7.97 -4.33
C ASN A 56 15.83 -8.56 -3.96
N TYR A 57 15.12 -7.96 -3.01
CA TYR A 57 13.90 -8.48 -2.42
C TYR A 57 12.78 -7.48 -2.68
N LEU A 58 11.86 -7.84 -3.57
CA LEU A 58 10.76 -7.00 -4.02
C LEU A 58 9.68 -6.76 -2.93
N PHE A 59 9.90 -7.13 -1.66
CA PHE A 59 8.77 -7.38 -0.75
C PHE A 59 8.97 -6.99 0.71
N LEU A 60 10.00 -6.23 1.05
CA LEU A 60 10.35 -6.09 2.46
C LEU A 60 9.52 -5.07 3.24
N TYR A 61 8.63 -4.30 2.56
CA TYR A 61 7.95 -3.05 2.96
C TYR A 61 7.50 -2.87 4.42
N GLY A 62 8.39 -3.08 5.38
CA GLY A 62 8.09 -3.47 6.75
C GLY A 62 9.38 -3.53 7.57
N ASP A 63 9.34 -4.19 8.74
CA ASP A 63 10.52 -4.28 9.61
C ASP A 63 11.58 -5.21 8.98
N VAL A 64 12.74 -4.60 8.70
CA VAL A 64 13.94 -5.18 8.09
C VAL A 64 14.62 -6.23 8.97
N LYS A 65 14.12 -6.60 10.15
CA LYS A 65 14.59 -7.83 10.85
C LYS A 65 13.52 -8.84 11.19
N VAL A 66 12.23 -8.50 11.07
CA VAL A 66 11.13 -9.42 11.45
C VAL A 66 10.48 -10.07 10.24
N SER A 67 10.64 -9.53 9.02
CA SER A 67 9.77 -9.89 7.88
C SER A 67 10.44 -10.42 6.60
N TRP A 68 11.75 -10.74 6.62
CA TRP A 68 12.41 -11.35 5.45
C TRP A 68 11.72 -12.62 4.91
N ASN A 69 10.99 -13.31 5.78
CA ASN A 69 10.32 -14.57 5.45
C ASN A 69 8.86 -14.39 5.00
N LYS A 70 8.33 -13.16 4.99
CA LYS A 70 6.89 -12.89 4.81
C LYS A 70 6.64 -11.69 3.90
N PRO A 71 7.03 -11.79 2.62
CA PRO A 71 7.04 -10.71 1.64
C PRO A 71 5.73 -9.88 1.55
N PHE A 72 4.58 -10.53 1.67
CA PHE A 72 3.29 -9.88 1.47
C PHE A 72 2.54 -9.56 2.78
N GLN A 73 3.11 -9.91 3.93
CA GLN A 73 2.48 -9.72 5.24
C GLN A 73 2.97 -8.45 5.95
N SER A 74 3.61 -7.53 5.22
CA SER A 74 3.90 -6.20 5.73
C SER A 74 2.61 -5.53 6.21
N GLN A 75 2.67 -4.84 7.35
CA GLN A 75 1.52 -4.06 7.85
C GLN A 75 1.06 -2.99 6.85
N LEU A 76 1.97 -2.38 6.09
CA LEU A 76 1.60 -1.38 5.07
C LEU A 76 0.82 -2.04 3.91
N VAL A 77 1.29 -3.19 3.45
CA VAL A 77 0.64 -3.95 2.37
C VAL A 77 -0.71 -4.48 2.82
N LEU A 78 -0.80 -5.03 4.03
CA LEU A 78 -2.04 -5.54 4.61
C LEU A 78 -3.06 -4.44 4.89
N ALA A 79 -2.63 -3.26 5.40
CA ALA A 79 -3.51 -2.12 5.59
C ALA A 79 -4.03 -1.58 4.25
N THR A 80 -3.18 -1.54 3.22
CA THR A 80 -3.61 -1.17 1.87
C THR A 80 -4.54 -2.22 1.26
N LEU A 81 -4.34 -3.52 1.54
CA LEU A 81 -5.26 -4.58 1.14
C LEU A 81 -6.60 -4.52 1.88
N ALA A 82 -6.63 -4.04 3.13
CA ALA A 82 -7.85 -3.85 3.90
C ALA A 82 -8.83 -2.89 3.20
N TYR A 83 -8.34 -1.88 2.46
CA TYR A 83 -9.17 -1.05 1.59
C TYR A 83 -9.97 -1.89 0.57
N HIS A 84 -9.32 -2.86 -0.10
CA HIS A 84 -10.01 -3.78 -1.02
C HIS A 84 -11.09 -4.57 -0.28
N MET A 85 -10.74 -5.18 0.86
CA MET A 85 -11.66 -5.99 1.65
C MET A 85 -12.91 -5.20 2.06
N ASN A 86 -12.74 -3.92 2.43
CA ASN A 86 -13.86 -3.05 2.76
C ASN A 86 -14.68 -2.65 1.53
N ALA A 87 -14.02 -2.27 0.44
CA ALA A 87 -14.67 -1.86 -0.81
C ALA A 87 -15.50 -2.98 -1.44
N THR A 88 -15.19 -4.24 -1.13
CA THR A 88 -15.86 -5.43 -1.67
C THR A 88 -16.66 -6.20 -0.62
N ALA A 89 -16.75 -5.69 0.61
CA ALA A 89 -17.52 -6.30 1.68
C ALA A 89 -18.99 -6.45 1.25
N GLY A 90 -19.57 -7.64 1.47
CA GLY A 90 -20.95 -7.95 1.09
C GLY A 90 -21.18 -8.23 -0.40
N VAL A 91 -20.19 -8.01 -1.27
CA VAL A 91 -20.26 -8.33 -2.71
C VAL A 91 -19.58 -9.65 -3.03
N ILE A 92 -18.49 -9.99 -2.33
CA ILE A 92 -17.72 -11.25 -2.51
C ILE A 92 -18.29 -12.36 -1.61
N SER A 93 -19.61 -12.50 -1.49
CA SER A 93 -20.19 -13.65 -0.79
C SER A 93 -20.18 -14.92 -1.66
N TYR A 94 -19.81 -14.81 -2.94
CA TYR A 94 -20.01 -15.88 -3.94
C TYR A 94 -18.75 -16.33 -4.67
N ILE A 95 -17.60 -15.70 -4.44
CA ILE A 95 -16.36 -16.07 -5.11
C ILE A 95 -15.30 -16.30 -4.04
N GLU A 96 -14.95 -17.56 -3.79
CA GLU A 96 -13.76 -18.01 -3.04
C GLU A 96 -12.44 -17.57 -3.74
N ALA A 97 -12.46 -16.50 -4.52
CA ALA A 97 -11.28 -16.01 -5.21
C ALA A 97 -10.44 -15.24 -4.20
N THR A 98 -9.38 -15.91 -3.77
CA THR A 98 -8.22 -15.28 -3.15
C THR A 98 -7.88 -13.99 -3.91
N PRO A 99 -7.74 -12.83 -3.23
CA PRO A 99 -7.64 -11.52 -3.88
C PRO A 99 -6.24 -11.25 -4.43
N ARG A 100 -5.74 -12.13 -5.31
CA ARG A 100 -4.39 -12.11 -5.90
C ARG A 100 -4.04 -10.78 -6.55
N GLY A 101 -4.95 -10.30 -7.40
CA GLY A 101 -4.78 -9.02 -8.08
C GLY A 101 -4.77 -7.83 -7.12
N ALA A 102 -5.59 -7.88 -6.07
CA ALA A 102 -5.62 -6.81 -5.07
C ALA A 102 -4.35 -6.80 -4.22
N LEU A 103 -3.83 -7.96 -3.82
CA LEU A 103 -2.57 -8.04 -3.07
C LEU A 103 -1.41 -7.49 -3.90
N ALA A 104 -1.29 -7.88 -5.16
CA ALA A 104 -0.25 -7.36 -6.05
C ALA A 104 -0.37 -5.82 -6.21
N MET A 105 -1.60 -5.30 -6.34
CA MET A 105 -1.85 -3.85 -6.41
C MET A 105 -1.48 -3.12 -5.10
N SER A 106 -1.80 -3.69 -3.94
CA SER A 106 -1.40 -3.14 -2.64
C SER A 106 0.11 -3.03 -2.52
N THR A 107 0.84 -4.06 -2.95
CA THR A 107 2.31 -4.07 -2.93
C THR A 107 2.89 -2.97 -3.80
N VAL A 108 2.41 -2.83 -5.05
CA VAL A 108 2.82 -1.74 -5.97
C VAL A 108 2.53 -0.36 -5.38
N ALA A 109 1.35 -0.18 -4.79
CA ALA A 109 0.94 1.10 -4.22
C ALA A 109 1.85 1.49 -3.04
N VAL A 110 2.21 0.53 -2.18
CA VAL A 110 3.13 0.73 -1.05
C VAL A 110 4.55 1.02 -1.53
N GLU A 111 5.08 0.25 -2.48
CA GLU A 111 6.42 0.49 -3.06
C GLU A 111 6.54 1.93 -3.55
N ARG A 112 5.54 2.39 -4.29
CA ARG A 112 5.53 3.74 -4.83
C ARG A 112 5.40 4.80 -3.74
N ALA A 113 4.51 4.60 -2.77
CA ALA A 113 4.34 5.53 -1.66
C ALA A 113 5.63 5.67 -0.84
N ILE A 114 6.36 4.58 -0.62
CA ILE A 114 7.70 4.59 0.01
C ILE A 114 8.71 5.32 -0.89
N GLY A 115 8.68 5.08 -2.21
CA GLY A 115 9.53 5.75 -3.19
C GLY A 115 9.40 7.29 -3.20
N MET A 116 8.27 7.84 -2.75
CA MET A 116 8.09 9.28 -2.57
C MET A 116 8.97 9.87 -1.46
N TYR A 117 9.56 9.05 -0.59
CA TYR A 117 10.42 9.48 0.52
C TYR A 117 11.91 9.15 0.29
N THR A 118 12.32 8.92 -0.97
CA THR A 118 13.71 8.56 -1.33
C THR A 118 14.77 9.54 -0.84
N THR A 119 14.46 10.82 -0.69
CA THR A 119 15.38 11.82 -0.11
C THR A 119 15.16 12.05 1.39
N GLY A 120 14.31 11.26 2.03
CA GLY A 120 13.95 11.41 3.45
C GLY A 120 12.79 12.36 3.74
N ALA A 121 12.39 13.16 2.76
CA ALA A 121 11.23 14.03 2.82
C ALA A 121 10.24 13.62 1.72
N TYR A 122 8.97 13.96 1.91
CA TYR A 122 7.95 13.70 0.89
C TYR A 122 8.28 14.48 -0.39
N ILE A 123 8.43 13.74 -1.49
CA ILE A 123 8.55 14.27 -2.83
C ILE A 123 7.31 13.84 -3.61
N THR A 124 6.56 14.84 -4.09
CA THR A 124 5.55 14.59 -5.12
C THR A 124 6.24 14.03 -6.36
N PRO A 125 5.86 12.83 -6.86
CA PRO A 125 6.48 12.25 -8.04
C PRO A 125 6.38 13.21 -9.23
N ARG A 126 7.50 13.44 -9.92
CA ARG A 126 7.49 14.18 -11.20
C ARG A 126 6.80 13.38 -12.31
N ASP A 127 6.90 12.06 -12.23
CA ASP A 127 6.27 11.13 -13.16
C ASP A 127 4.86 10.73 -12.70
N ARG A 128 3.89 10.85 -13.61
CA ARG A 128 2.47 10.53 -13.38
C ARG A 128 2.26 9.06 -13.04
N PHE A 129 1.06 8.68 -12.57
CA PHE A 129 0.66 7.27 -12.39
C PHE A 129 0.42 6.58 -13.74
N ALA A 130 1.48 6.51 -14.56
CA ALA A 130 1.43 5.89 -15.87
C ALA A 130 1.35 4.37 -15.73
N GLU A 131 0.27 3.79 -16.28
CA GLU A 131 0.02 2.35 -16.34
C GLU A 131 1.21 1.56 -16.89
N GLN A 132 1.97 2.15 -17.79
CA GLN A 132 3.16 1.54 -18.39
C GLN A 132 4.27 1.26 -17.36
N ILE A 133 4.42 2.08 -16.32
CA ILE A 133 5.48 1.92 -15.32
C ILE A 133 5.06 0.89 -14.27
N TRP A 134 3.84 1.02 -13.73
CA TRP A 134 3.40 0.12 -12.66
C TRP A 134 2.91 -1.24 -13.17
N SER A 135 2.44 -1.36 -14.41
CA SER A 135 1.99 -2.66 -14.95
C SER A 135 3.13 -3.68 -15.06
N ARG A 136 4.34 -3.22 -15.41
CA ARG A 136 5.53 -4.08 -15.45
C ARG A 136 5.86 -4.63 -14.06
N ILE A 137 5.91 -3.74 -13.07
CA ILE A 137 6.19 -4.09 -11.67
C ILE A 137 5.05 -4.97 -11.11
N LEU A 138 3.80 -4.63 -11.41
CA LEU A 138 2.63 -5.42 -11.03
C LEU A 138 2.69 -6.85 -11.57
N ASN A 139 3.17 -7.06 -12.80
CA ASN A 139 3.29 -8.40 -13.37
C ASN A 139 4.35 -9.23 -12.62
N LEU A 140 5.45 -8.63 -12.17
CA LEU A 140 6.42 -9.30 -11.30
C LEU A 140 5.75 -9.72 -9.98
N TYR A 141 4.96 -8.82 -9.38
CA TYR A 141 4.21 -9.14 -8.16
C TYR A 141 3.19 -10.24 -8.36
N LYS A 142 2.46 -10.25 -9.48
CA LYS A 142 1.49 -11.31 -9.78
C LYS A 142 2.14 -12.70 -9.81
N ILE A 143 3.27 -12.84 -10.52
CA ILE A 143 4.01 -14.10 -10.59
C ILE A 143 4.37 -14.58 -9.17
N SER A 144 4.89 -13.70 -8.32
CA SER A 144 5.26 -14.07 -6.95
C SER A 144 4.06 -14.37 -6.06
N VAL A 145 2.98 -13.61 -6.19
CA VAL A 145 1.71 -13.82 -5.48
C VAL A 145 1.07 -15.18 -5.84
N GLU A 146 1.24 -15.65 -7.07
CA GLU A 146 0.77 -16.96 -7.52
C GLU A 146 1.50 -18.13 -6.86
N THR A 147 2.74 -17.93 -6.39
CA THR A 147 3.55 -18.98 -5.73
C THR A 147 3.27 -19.14 -4.24
N LEU A 148 2.40 -18.31 -3.65
CA LEU A 148 2.08 -18.38 -2.23
C LEU A 148 1.28 -19.63 -1.87
N MET A 149 1.71 -20.30 -0.81
CA MET A 149 1.01 -21.47 -0.27
C MET A 149 -0.36 -21.06 0.30
N PRO A 150 -1.37 -21.96 0.27
CA PRO A 150 -2.71 -21.68 0.80
C PRO A 150 -2.71 -21.15 2.24
N GLU A 151 -1.88 -21.71 3.12
CA GLU A 151 -1.80 -21.30 4.53
C GLU A 151 -1.24 -19.86 4.67
N THR A 152 -0.43 -19.44 3.70
CA THR A 152 0.07 -18.05 3.65
C THR A 152 -1.05 -17.10 3.25
N TRP A 153 -1.97 -17.55 2.39
CA TRP A 153 -3.14 -16.77 2.00
C TRP A 153 -4.13 -16.59 3.14
N ASP A 154 -4.38 -17.63 3.93
CA ASP A 154 -5.25 -17.53 5.10
C ASP A 154 -4.76 -16.44 6.06
N VAL A 155 -3.45 -16.43 6.36
CA VAL A 155 -2.83 -15.40 7.21
C VAL A 155 -2.98 -14.00 6.61
N ILE A 156 -2.77 -13.85 5.30
CA ILE A 156 -2.90 -12.54 4.61
C ILE A 156 -4.34 -12.04 4.67
N VAL A 157 -5.30 -12.90 4.36
CA VAL A 157 -6.72 -12.56 4.30
C VAL A 157 -7.24 -12.23 5.71
N ASP A 158 -6.94 -13.06 6.71
CA ASP A 158 -7.35 -12.83 8.10
C ASP A 158 -6.78 -11.52 8.65
N SER A 159 -5.50 -11.25 8.38
CA SER A 159 -4.86 -10.03 8.85
C SER A 159 -5.46 -8.78 8.18
N ALA A 160 -5.71 -8.82 6.87
CA ALA A 160 -6.32 -7.70 6.14
C ALA A 160 -7.78 -7.47 6.57
N ASN A 161 -8.54 -8.54 6.82
CA ASN A 161 -9.91 -8.43 7.35
C ASN A 161 -9.94 -7.87 8.77
N GLY A 162 -9.00 -8.25 9.63
CA GLY A 162 -8.85 -7.69 10.96
C GLY A 162 -8.59 -6.18 10.93
N LEU A 163 -7.71 -5.72 10.04
CA LEU A 163 -7.46 -4.28 9.83
C LEU A 163 -8.68 -3.56 9.24
N ALA A 164 -9.38 -4.16 8.28
CA ALA A 164 -10.60 -3.58 7.71
C ALA A 164 -11.72 -3.43 8.77
N ALA A 165 -11.84 -4.40 9.67
CA ALA A 165 -12.79 -4.34 10.78
C ALA A 165 -12.41 -3.24 11.79
N LEU A 166 -11.12 -3.07 12.08
CA LEU A 166 -10.64 -1.98 12.94
C LEU A 166 -10.99 -0.61 12.34
N ASP A 167 -10.74 -0.39 11.06
CA ASP A 167 -11.03 0.87 10.37
C ASP A 167 -12.53 1.20 10.34
N ARG A 168 -13.42 0.20 10.21
CA ARG A 168 -14.88 0.41 10.29
C ARG A 168 -15.36 0.81 11.69
N ASN A 169 -14.64 0.39 12.73
CA ASN A 169 -15.02 0.60 14.12
C ASN A 169 -14.36 1.85 14.74
N LEU A 170 -13.41 2.48 14.04
CA LEU A 170 -12.86 3.77 14.44
C LEU A 170 -13.86 4.89 14.10
N PRO A 171 -14.14 5.84 15.02
CA PRO A 171 -14.93 7.01 14.68
C PRO A 171 -14.27 7.77 13.53
N ASN A 172 -15.09 8.25 12.61
CA ASN A 172 -14.68 8.79 11.32
C ASN A 172 -13.75 10.02 11.51
N LEU A 173 -12.43 9.81 11.50
CA LEU A 173 -11.42 10.87 11.65
C LEU A 173 -11.45 11.92 10.51
N ASN A 174 -12.27 11.70 9.48
CA ASN A 174 -12.56 12.67 8.43
C ASN A 174 -13.33 13.91 8.91
N GLU A 175 -13.85 13.94 10.15
CA GLU A 175 -14.34 15.19 10.76
C GLU A 175 -13.23 16.01 11.42
N ALA A 176 -12.05 15.43 11.69
CA ALA A 176 -10.96 16.09 12.43
C ALA A 176 -9.78 16.54 11.55
N ALA A 177 -9.61 15.96 10.36
CA ALA A 177 -8.61 16.38 9.39
C ALA A 177 -9.32 16.83 8.11
N GLY A 178 -9.18 18.12 7.77
CA GLY A 178 -9.81 18.73 6.59
C GLY A 178 -9.53 17.99 5.28
N PRO A 179 -10.27 18.29 4.20
CA PRO A 179 -10.25 17.51 2.97
C PRO A 179 -8.86 17.50 2.34
N VAL A 180 -8.20 16.33 2.38
CA VAL A 180 -7.00 16.07 1.58
C VAL A 180 -7.48 15.84 0.15
N ASP A 181 -7.20 16.81 -0.72
CA ASP A 181 -7.65 16.84 -2.11
C ASP A 181 -6.97 15.71 -2.93
N GLY A 182 -7.64 14.56 -2.98
CA GLY A 182 -7.21 13.40 -3.75
C GLY A 182 -7.22 13.60 -5.27
N ARG A 183 -7.68 14.76 -5.77
CA ARG A 183 -7.67 15.10 -7.20
C ARG A 183 -6.27 15.42 -7.73
N ALA A 184 -5.32 15.74 -6.85
CA ALA A 184 -3.94 16.03 -7.24
C ALA A 184 -3.15 14.77 -7.68
N LEU A 185 -3.70 13.56 -7.54
CA LEU A 185 -3.00 12.30 -7.84
C LEU A 185 -3.41 11.66 -9.17
N ILE A 186 -4.47 12.15 -9.84
CA ILE A 186 -4.97 11.57 -11.09
C ILE A 186 -5.53 12.68 -11.99
N THR A 187 -4.94 12.85 -13.18
CA THR A 187 -5.57 13.53 -14.31
C THR A 187 -5.30 12.77 -15.61
N ASP A 188 -6.41 12.37 -16.23
CA ASP A 188 -6.71 11.96 -17.60
C ASP A 188 -5.56 11.58 -18.55
N CYS A 189 -5.54 10.31 -18.95
CA CYS A 189 -5.16 9.94 -20.32
C CYS A 189 -6.43 9.89 -21.19
N SER A 190 -6.91 11.05 -21.61
CA SER A 190 -7.80 11.30 -22.75
C SER A 190 -7.65 12.81 -23.00
N SER A 191 -7.08 13.33 -24.07
CA SER A 191 -7.15 12.94 -25.47
C SER A 191 -6.02 13.67 -26.21
N SER A 192 -5.43 13.07 -27.24
CA SER A 192 -4.73 13.82 -28.29
C SER A 192 -4.85 13.05 -29.59
N ILE A 193 -5.85 13.52 -30.37
CA ILE A 193 -6.05 13.52 -31.83
C ILE A 193 -5.65 12.25 -32.60
#